data_AF-A0AAJ1SPU3-F1
#
_entry.id   AF-A0AAJ1SPU3-F1
#
_cell.length_a   1.000
_cell.length_b   1.000
_cell.length_c   1.000
_cell.angle_alpha   90.00
_cell.angle_beta   90.00
_cell.angle_gamma   90.00
#
_symmetry.space_group_name_H-M   'P 1'
#
loop_
_entity.id
_entity.type
_entity.pdbx_description
1 polymer ?
#
loop_
_entity_poly.entity_id
_entity_poly.type
_entity_poly.pdbx_seq_one_letter_code
_entity_poly.pdbx_strand_id
1 'polypeptide(L)'
;MHAVEPLSVVETLPVQTLTAENALELGDGRPLHIGPITLTPRFNAVATERPTAEELPARHPLRDHSFAAAWLLGSIAALTRRGVASLSYASASDLSTPAGTLLQELSALRGLDVVKCSGTTPSLVAYPVRTAEGMVCFTGNLTPWAVEAHISYRSQDQGLELAPWGTAALRFHGTDEGQ
;
A
#
# COMPACT_ATOMS: atom_id res chain seq x y z
N MET A 1 22.96 -2.04 10.56
CA MET A 1 22.91 -2.56 9.18
C MET A 1 21.54 -2.22 8.62
N HIS A 2 21.42 -1.15 7.83
CA HIS A 2 20.15 -0.77 7.20
C HIS A 2 20.17 -1.35 5.78
N ALA A 3 19.47 -2.46 5.58
CA ALA A 3 19.22 -2.95 4.24
C ALA A 3 18.20 -2.00 3.58
N VAL A 4 18.70 -1.15 2.69
CA VAL A 4 17.90 -0.26 1.83
C VAL A 4 17.41 -0.97 0.56
N GLU A 5 17.72 -2.26 0.44
CA GLU A 5 17.34 -3.09 -0.70
C GLU A 5 15.81 -3.29 -0.74
N PRO A 6 15.18 -3.13 -1.92
CA PRO A 6 13.74 -3.29 -2.11
C PRO A 6 13.11 -4.52 -1.42
N LEU A 7 13.74 -5.70 -1.54
CA LEU A 7 13.22 -6.92 -0.93
C LEU A 7 13.19 -6.83 0.61
N SER A 8 14.25 -6.35 1.23
CA SER A 8 14.29 -6.17 2.69
C SER A 8 13.24 -5.20 3.18
N VAL A 9 12.88 -4.20 2.36
CA VAL A 9 11.79 -3.28 2.67
C VAL A 9 10.42 -3.94 2.51
N VAL A 10 10.21 -4.80 1.51
CA VAL A 10 8.97 -5.61 1.37
C VAL A 10 8.78 -6.56 2.56
N GLU A 11 9.86 -7.16 3.07
CA GLU A 11 9.82 -8.05 4.24
C GLU A 11 9.31 -7.36 5.51
N THR A 12 9.24 -6.03 5.54
CA THR A 12 8.64 -5.27 6.65
C THR A 12 7.11 -5.23 6.62
N LEU A 13 6.45 -5.52 5.50
CA LEU A 13 5.00 -5.41 5.35
C LEU A 13 4.23 -6.28 6.37
N PRO A 14 4.58 -7.56 6.62
CA PRO A 14 3.91 -8.35 7.64
C PRO A 14 4.04 -7.76 9.05
N VAL A 15 5.17 -7.10 9.35
CA VAL A 15 5.39 -6.43 10.64
C VAL A 15 4.48 -5.22 10.81
N GLN A 16 4.09 -4.54 9.72
CA GLN A 16 3.10 -3.46 9.77
C GLN A 16 1.74 -3.98 10.24
N THR A 17 1.31 -5.15 9.75
CA THR A 17 0.09 -5.81 10.21
C THR A 17 0.13 -6.10 11.70
N LEU A 18 1.21 -6.75 12.18
CA LEU A 18 1.38 -7.06 13.61
C LEU A 18 1.39 -5.79 14.47
N THR A 19 2.04 -4.73 13.98
CA THR A 19 2.08 -3.43 14.68
C THR A 19 0.70 -2.82 14.82
N ALA A 20 -0.11 -2.85 13.76
CA ALA A 20 -1.48 -2.34 13.79
C ALA A 20 -2.37 -3.17 14.72
N GLU A 21 -2.25 -4.50 14.69
CA GLU A 21 -3.00 -5.41 15.56
C GLU A 21 -2.69 -5.16 17.03
N ASN A 22 -1.40 -5.08 17.40
CA ASN A 22 -0.99 -4.77 18.76
C ASN A 22 -1.48 -3.38 19.20
N ALA A 23 -1.40 -2.38 18.32
CA ALA A 23 -1.88 -1.03 18.64
C ALA A 23 -3.41 -0.98 18.84
N LEU A 24 -4.17 -1.78 18.09
CA LEU A 24 -5.62 -1.93 18.28
C LEU A 24 -5.96 -2.60 19.61
N GLU A 25 -5.20 -3.63 20.00
CA GLU A 25 -5.35 -4.31 21.29
C GLU A 25 -5.09 -3.34 22.45
N LEU A 26 -4.00 -2.57 22.38
CA LEU A 26 -3.67 -1.54 23.36
C LEU A 26 -4.68 -0.38 23.38
N GLY A 27 -5.34 -0.13 22.25
CA GLY A 27 -6.29 0.97 22.08
C GLY A 27 -7.64 0.76 22.74
N ASP A 28 -7.96 -0.46 23.21
CA ASP A 28 -9.21 -0.82 23.91
C ASP A 28 -10.47 -0.30 23.19
N GLY A 29 -10.57 -0.60 21.89
CA GLY A 29 -11.71 -0.22 21.05
C GLY A 29 -11.68 1.22 20.51
N ARG A 30 -10.66 2.02 20.82
CA ARG A 30 -10.49 3.36 20.23
C ARG A 30 -10.06 3.27 18.76
N PRO A 31 -10.50 4.20 17.90
CA PRO A 31 -10.03 4.28 16.52
C PRO A 31 -8.51 4.49 16.44
N LEU A 32 -7.82 3.68 15.64
CA LEU A 32 -6.39 3.77 15.43
C LEU A 32 -6.08 4.67 14.22
N HIS A 33 -5.25 5.68 14.44
CA HIS A 33 -4.75 6.58 13.41
C HIS A 33 -3.23 6.36 13.25
N ILE A 34 -2.77 6.00 12.05
CA ILE A 34 -1.39 5.60 11.80
C ILE A 34 -0.71 6.64 10.90
N GLY A 35 0.34 7.29 11.40
CA GLY A 35 1.12 8.23 10.60
C GLY A 35 2.17 9.02 11.39
N PRO A 36 3.14 9.65 10.70
CA PRO A 36 3.37 9.55 9.26
C PRO A 36 3.99 8.19 8.85
N ILE A 37 3.52 7.58 7.77
CA ILE A 37 4.12 6.40 7.15
C ILE A 37 5.02 6.87 6.00
N THR A 38 6.25 6.38 5.93
CA THR A 38 7.24 6.87 4.95
C THR A 38 8.37 5.87 4.72
N LEU A 39 8.90 5.86 3.49
CA LEU A 39 10.18 5.21 3.12
C LEU A 39 11.39 6.10 3.43
N THR A 40 11.17 7.39 3.70
CA THR A 40 12.26 8.30 4.06
C THR A 40 12.78 7.95 5.46
N PRO A 41 14.10 7.87 5.66
CA PRO A 41 14.66 7.72 6.99
C PRO A 41 14.11 8.79 7.93
N ARG A 42 13.62 8.37 9.10
CA ARG A 42 13.24 9.33 10.14
C ARG A 42 14.51 9.93 10.73
N PHE A 43 14.55 11.25 10.81
CA PHE A 43 15.58 11.94 11.58
C PHE A 43 15.46 11.51 13.05
N ASN A 44 16.60 11.26 13.69
CA ASN A 44 16.67 10.65 15.00
C ASN A 44 15.94 11.50 16.06
N ALA A 45 15.04 10.90 16.84
CA ALA A 45 14.19 11.63 17.81
C ALA A 45 14.96 12.23 19.01
N VAL A 46 16.23 11.86 19.19
CA VAL A 46 17.14 12.41 20.21
C VAL A 46 18.14 13.44 19.66
N ALA A 47 18.01 13.84 18.39
CA ALA A 47 18.85 14.88 17.83
C ALA A 47 18.46 16.25 18.46
N THR A 48 19.39 16.85 19.19
CA THR A 48 19.22 18.15 19.86
C THR A 48 19.49 19.34 18.94
N GLU A 49 19.97 19.08 17.73
CA GLU A 49 20.36 20.10 16.75
C GLU A 49 19.49 19.99 15.50
N ARG A 50 19.16 21.14 14.89
CA ARG A 50 18.46 21.16 13.61
C ARG A 50 19.43 20.66 12.53
N PRO A 51 19.02 19.70 11.69
CA PRO A 51 19.88 19.24 10.62
C PRO A 51 20.17 20.38 9.65
N THR A 52 21.43 20.51 9.29
CA THR A 52 21.87 21.28 8.13
C THR A 52 21.29 20.66 6.86
N ALA A 53 21.22 21.45 5.78
CA ALA A 53 20.68 20.97 4.50
C ALA A 53 21.43 19.75 3.95
N GLU A 54 22.69 19.56 4.35
CA GLU A 54 23.55 18.43 3.99
C GLU A 54 23.27 17.16 4.83
N GLU A 55 22.68 17.32 6.02
CA GLU A 55 22.28 16.23 6.93
C GLU A 55 20.86 15.73 6.69
N LEU A 56 20.05 16.46 5.90
CA LEU A 56 18.77 15.95 5.44
C LEU A 56 19.03 14.73 4.56
N PRO A 57 18.40 13.58 4.85
CA PRO A 57 18.59 12.40 4.02
C PRO A 57 18.26 12.75 2.58
N ALA A 58 19.22 12.48 1.68
CA ALA A 58 19.03 12.64 0.25
C ALA A 58 17.73 11.97 -0.18
N ARG A 59 17.08 12.49 -1.24
CA ARG A 59 15.87 11.89 -1.82
C ARG A 59 16.10 10.38 -1.96
N HIS A 60 15.27 9.57 -1.31
CA HIS A 60 15.45 8.12 -1.32
C HIS A 60 15.41 7.62 -2.77
N PRO A 61 16.41 6.88 -3.27
CA PRO A 61 16.51 6.50 -4.69
C PRO A 61 15.27 5.77 -5.22
N LEU A 62 14.61 5.01 -4.35
CA LEU A 62 13.40 4.26 -4.68
C LEU A 62 12.12 5.11 -4.81
N ARG A 63 12.15 6.41 -4.47
CA ARG A 63 10.95 7.28 -4.45
C ARG A 63 10.30 7.45 -5.82
N ASP A 64 11.12 7.57 -6.86
CA ASP A 64 10.66 7.78 -8.24
C ASP A 64 10.49 6.46 -9.00
N HIS A 65 10.74 5.33 -8.33
CA HIS A 65 10.63 3.98 -8.89
C HIS A 65 9.24 3.40 -8.66
N SER A 66 8.80 2.52 -9.57
CA SER A 66 7.60 1.68 -9.40
C SER A 66 7.53 0.96 -8.04
N PHE A 67 8.69 0.64 -7.45
CA PHE A 67 8.81 0.08 -6.10
C PHE A 67 8.04 0.86 -5.03
N ALA A 68 8.13 2.19 -5.03
CA ALA A 68 7.44 2.99 -4.04
C ALA A 68 5.91 2.81 -4.14
N ALA A 69 5.36 2.64 -5.35
CA ALA A 69 3.94 2.39 -5.55
C ALA A 69 3.53 0.99 -5.09
N ALA A 70 4.29 -0.06 -5.47
CA ALA A 70 4.00 -1.42 -5.03
C ALA A 70 4.11 -1.57 -3.50
N TRP A 71 5.14 -0.99 -2.89
CA TRP A 71 5.29 -0.98 -1.43
C TRP A 71 4.18 -0.17 -0.76
N LEU A 72 3.79 0.99 -1.30
CA LEU A 72 2.67 1.78 -0.79
C LEU A 72 1.38 0.94 -0.78
N LEU A 73 1.08 0.25 -1.88
CA LEU A 73 -0.07 -0.62 -1.97
C LEU A 73 -0.02 -1.76 -0.94
N GLY A 74 1.15 -2.40 -0.81
CA GLY A 74 1.43 -3.40 0.20
C GLY A 74 1.20 -2.89 1.63
N SER A 75 1.68 -1.68 1.92
CA SER A 75 1.53 -1.02 3.22
C SER A 75 0.07 -0.70 3.52
N ILE A 76 -0.67 -0.17 2.55
CA ILE A 76 -2.10 0.10 2.68
C ILE A 76 -2.85 -1.22 2.95
N ALA A 77 -2.59 -2.26 2.17
CA ALA A 77 -3.23 -3.56 2.35
C ALA A 77 -2.93 -4.18 3.73
N ALA A 78 -1.70 -4.07 4.22
CA ALA A 78 -1.29 -4.56 5.54
C ALA A 78 -2.00 -3.81 6.68
N LEU A 79 -2.17 -2.49 6.53
CA LEU A 79 -2.69 -1.61 7.57
C LEU A 79 -4.21 -1.40 7.51
N THR A 80 -4.88 -1.77 6.41
CA THR A 80 -6.34 -1.74 6.30
C THR A 80 -6.94 -2.87 7.14
N ARG A 81 -7.28 -2.53 8.39
CA ARG A 81 -7.87 -3.43 9.38
C ARG A 81 -9.07 -2.76 10.02
N ARG A 82 -10.02 -3.58 10.50
CA ARG A 82 -11.15 -3.08 11.29
C ARG A 82 -10.59 -2.36 12.52
N GLY A 83 -11.04 -1.12 12.75
CA GLY A 83 -10.58 -0.27 13.85
C GLY A 83 -9.49 0.74 13.45
N VAL A 84 -8.81 0.54 12.31
CA VAL A 84 -7.92 1.56 11.74
C VAL A 84 -8.76 2.60 11.01
N ALA A 85 -8.76 3.83 11.52
CA ALA A 85 -9.60 4.92 11.02
C ALA A 85 -8.91 5.79 9.97
N SER A 86 -7.58 5.91 10.01
CA SER A 86 -6.84 6.64 8.98
C SER A 86 -5.39 6.23 8.88
N LEU A 87 -4.87 6.24 7.65
CA LEU A 87 -3.45 6.15 7.34
C LEU A 87 -2.99 7.51 6.79
N SER A 88 -1.81 7.99 7.21
CA SER A 88 -1.21 9.22 6.69
C SER A 88 0.19 8.93 6.16
N TYR A 89 0.42 9.13 4.86
CA TYR A 89 1.70 8.90 4.20
C TYR A 89 2.44 10.22 3.95
N ALA A 90 3.67 10.36 4.46
CA ALA A 90 4.43 11.62 4.37
C ALA A 90 5.19 11.80 3.04
N SER A 91 5.53 10.71 2.34
CA SER A 91 6.34 10.79 1.12
C SER A 91 5.54 11.00 -0.17
N ALA A 92 4.21 11.00 -0.09
CA ALA A 92 3.33 11.32 -1.23
C ALA A 92 3.21 12.84 -1.51
N SER A 93 4.04 13.65 -0.86
CA SER A 93 4.18 15.09 -1.12
C SER A 93 4.53 15.42 -2.59
N ASP A 94 4.93 14.42 -3.38
CA ASP A 94 5.06 14.54 -4.83
C ASP A 94 4.03 13.62 -5.52
N LEU A 95 2.84 14.16 -5.74
CA LEU A 95 1.73 13.48 -6.42
C LEU A 95 2.08 13.06 -7.86
N SER A 96 3.18 13.57 -8.43
CA SER A 96 3.63 13.19 -9.78
C SER A 96 4.42 11.87 -9.84
N THR A 97 4.80 11.32 -8.69
CA THR A 97 5.48 10.03 -8.60
C THR A 97 4.49 8.86 -8.76
N PRO A 98 4.92 7.66 -9.17
CA PRO A 98 4.03 6.49 -9.26
C PRO A 98 3.26 6.22 -7.95
N ALA A 99 3.91 6.36 -6.80
CA ALA A 99 3.28 6.22 -5.50
C ALA A 99 2.29 7.36 -5.20
N GLY A 100 2.60 8.59 -5.61
CA GLY A 100 1.73 9.75 -5.49
C GLY A 100 0.44 9.60 -6.29
N THR A 101 0.54 9.21 -7.56
CA THR A 101 -0.61 8.92 -8.43
C THR A 101 -1.47 7.82 -7.84
N LEU A 102 -0.88 6.69 -7.42
CA LEU A 102 -1.61 5.60 -6.80
C LEU A 102 -2.32 6.04 -5.51
N LEU A 103 -1.67 6.85 -4.66
CA LEU A 103 -2.31 7.36 -3.45
C LEU A 103 -3.49 8.27 -3.80
N GLN A 104 -3.38 9.09 -4.84
CA GLN A 104 -4.47 9.96 -5.29
C GLN A 104 -5.68 9.12 -5.75
N GLU A 105 -5.45 8.08 -6.55
CA GLU A 105 -6.50 7.15 -6.98
C GLU A 105 -7.18 6.44 -5.80
N LEU A 106 -6.39 5.90 -4.86
CA LEU A 106 -6.93 5.27 -3.65
C LEU A 106 -7.68 6.27 -2.76
N SER A 107 -7.22 7.52 -2.67
CA SER A 107 -7.87 8.56 -1.87
C SER A 107 -9.25 8.95 -2.39
N ALA A 108 -9.47 8.85 -3.71
CA ALA A 108 -10.77 9.07 -4.34
C ALA A 108 -11.80 8.00 -3.95
N LEU A 109 -11.35 6.85 -3.43
CA LEU A 109 -12.19 5.74 -2.98
C LEU A 109 -12.33 5.69 -1.45
N ARG A 110 -11.91 6.74 -0.75
CA ARG A 110 -11.96 6.80 0.71
C ARG A 110 -13.37 6.60 1.25
N GLY A 111 -13.50 5.73 2.25
CA GLY A 111 -14.77 5.43 2.91
C GLY A 111 -15.60 4.34 2.23
N LEU A 112 -15.14 3.82 1.09
CA LEU A 112 -15.72 2.64 0.47
C LEU A 112 -15.19 1.35 1.09
N ASP A 113 -15.98 0.28 0.98
CA ASP A 113 -15.66 -1.01 1.57
C ASP A 113 -14.54 -1.71 0.81
N VAL A 114 -13.55 -2.19 1.57
CA VAL A 114 -12.48 -3.02 1.05
C VAL A 114 -12.91 -4.48 1.19
N VAL A 115 -12.88 -5.21 0.08
CA VAL A 115 -13.32 -6.60 0.02
C VAL A 115 -12.18 -7.51 0.50
N LYS A 116 -12.51 -8.57 1.23
CA LYS A 116 -11.49 -9.57 1.61
C LYS A 116 -11.04 -10.32 0.36
N CYS A 117 -9.73 -10.34 0.10
CA CYS A 117 -9.12 -11.18 -0.92
C CYS A 117 -8.71 -12.54 -0.32
N SER A 118 -8.78 -13.60 -1.11
CA SER A 118 -8.31 -14.95 -0.77
C SER A 118 -7.39 -15.48 -1.87
N GLY A 119 -6.42 -16.34 -1.50
CA GLY A 119 -5.50 -16.93 -2.48
C GLY A 119 -4.30 -16.05 -2.85
N THR A 120 -3.95 -15.06 -2.03
CA THR A 120 -2.81 -14.17 -2.26
C THR A 120 -1.49 -14.90 -2.06
N THR A 121 -0.49 -14.57 -2.88
CA THR A 121 0.91 -15.00 -2.70
C THR A 121 1.73 -13.89 -2.02
N PRO A 122 2.86 -14.19 -1.37
CA PRO A 122 3.75 -13.15 -0.82
C PRO A 122 4.33 -12.19 -1.88
N SER A 123 4.32 -12.61 -3.14
CA SER A 123 4.81 -11.85 -4.30
C SER A 123 3.81 -10.83 -4.85
N LEU A 124 2.54 -10.90 -4.44
CA LEU A 124 1.47 -10.07 -4.99
C LEU A 124 0.65 -9.46 -3.86
N VAL A 125 0.37 -8.17 -3.98
CA VAL A 125 -0.66 -7.51 -3.18
C VAL A 125 -1.89 -7.28 -4.05
N ALA A 126 -3.07 -7.54 -3.48
CA ALA A 126 -4.35 -7.16 -4.06
C ALA A 126 -5.15 -6.35 -3.04
N TYR A 127 -5.71 -5.23 -3.49
CA TYR A 127 -6.50 -4.31 -2.69
C TYR A 127 -7.82 -4.00 -3.42
N PRO A 128 -8.83 -4.86 -3.28
CA PRO A 128 -10.12 -4.67 -3.92
C PRO A 128 -11.01 -3.73 -3.11
N VAL A 129 -11.52 -2.69 -3.77
CA VAL A 129 -12.47 -1.72 -3.22
C VAL A 129 -13.80 -1.84 -3.95
N ARG A 130 -14.89 -2.01 -3.19
CA ARG A 130 -16.25 -2.06 -3.73
C ARG A 130 -16.70 -0.67 -4.14
N THR A 131 -17.21 -0.54 -5.35
CA THR A 131 -17.78 0.70 -5.88
C THR A 131 -19.25 0.51 -6.22
N ALA A 132 -19.97 1.58 -6.52
CA ALA A 132 -21.35 1.49 -6.99
C ALA A 132 -21.47 0.71 -8.31
N GLU A 133 -20.44 0.75 -9.16
CA GLU A 133 -20.40 0.08 -10.46
C GLU A 133 -19.91 -1.38 -10.37
N GLY A 134 -19.45 -1.82 -9.20
CA GLY A 134 -18.88 -3.15 -8.98
C GLY A 134 -17.70 -3.14 -8.03
N MET A 135 -16.50 -3.36 -8.58
CA MET A 135 -15.25 -3.43 -7.81
C MET A 135 -14.07 -2.93 -8.64
N VAL A 136 -13.16 -2.21 -8.01
CA VAL A 136 -11.82 -1.92 -8.54
C VAL A 136 -10.81 -2.66 -7.70
N CYS A 137 -9.94 -3.47 -8.31
CA CYS A 137 -8.85 -4.16 -7.63
C CYS A 137 -7.53 -3.54 -8.03
N PHE A 138 -6.88 -2.88 -7.07
CA PHE A 138 -5.48 -2.46 -7.22
C PHE A 138 -4.60 -3.66 -6.93
N THR A 139 -3.67 -3.95 -7.82
CA THR A 139 -2.74 -5.07 -7.68
C THR A 139 -1.31 -4.58 -7.85
N GLY A 140 -0.38 -5.19 -7.13
CA GLY A 140 1.01 -4.79 -7.10
C GLY A 140 1.94 -5.99 -7.02
N ASN A 141 3.00 -5.96 -7.82
CA ASN A 141 4.09 -6.92 -7.79
C ASN A 141 5.09 -6.52 -6.71
N LEU A 142 5.35 -7.40 -5.75
CA LEU A 142 6.29 -7.20 -4.65
C LEU A 142 7.64 -7.89 -4.90
N THR A 143 8.00 -8.12 -6.16
CA THR A 143 9.22 -8.84 -6.55
C THR A 143 10.00 -8.09 -7.64
N PRO A 144 11.31 -8.38 -7.78
CA PRO A 144 12.14 -7.83 -8.85
C PRO A 144 11.94 -8.52 -10.22
N TRP A 145 11.01 -9.47 -10.34
CA TRP A 145 10.73 -10.20 -11.58
C TRP A 145 9.34 -9.87 -12.09
N ALA A 146 9.10 -10.01 -13.40
CA ALA A 146 7.75 -9.94 -13.93
C ALA A 146 6.90 -11.09 -13.36
N VAL A 147 5.63 -10.83 -13.06
CA VAL A 147 4.70 -11.82 -12.52
C VAL A 147 3.39 -11.77 -13.28
N GLU A 148 2.79 -12.94 -13.50
CA GLU A 148 1.43 -13.04 -13.98
C GLU A 148 0.47 -13.13 -12.79
N ALA A 149 -0.56 -12.30 -12.79
CA ALA A 149 -1.59 -12.27 -11.76
C ALA A 149 -2.95 -12.54 -12.41
N HIS A 150 -3.73 -13.43 -11.80
CA HIS A 150 -5.13 -13.67 -12.16
C HIS A 150 -6.01 -13.24 -11.01
N ILE A 151 -6.97 -12.36 -11.30
CA ILE A 151 -7.92 -11.84 -10.32
C ILE A 151 -9.31 -12.19 -10.78
N SER A 152 -9.97 -13.06 -10.02
CA SER A 152 -11.34 -13.47 -10.30
C SER A 152 -12.31 -12.79 -9.33
N TYR A 153 -13.41 -12.28 -9.87
CA TYR A 153 -14.53 -11.72 -9.12
C TYR A 153 -15.85 -12.12 -9.77
N ARG A 154 -16.66 -12.91 -9.03
CA ARG A 154 -17.89 -13.52 -9.54
C ARG A 154 -17.59 -14.39 -10.77
N SER A 155 -18.22 -14.10 -11.91
CA SER A 155 -18.02 -14.78 -13.19
C SER A 155 -16.92 -14.17 -14.06
N GLN A 156 -16.31 -13.06 -13.62
CA GLN A 156 -15.22 -12.40 -14.35
C GLN A 156 -13.87 -12.90 -13.83
N ASP A 157 -12.98 -13.23 -14.76
CA ASP A 157 -11.59 -13.55 -14.47
C ASP A 157 -10.69 -12.71 -15.38
N GLN A 158 -9.73 -11.99 -14.79
CA GLN A 158 -8.83 -11.11 -15.52
C GLN A 158 -7.38 -11.44 -15.16
N GLY A 159 -6.63 -11.87 -16.18
CA GLY A 159 -5.19 -12.04 -16.14
C GLY A 159 -4.46 -10.75 -16.54
N LEU A 160 -3.36 -10.45 -15.86
CA LEU A 160 -2.41 -9.40 -16.27
C LEU A 160 -0.97 -9.81 -15.98
N GLU A 161 -0.07 -9.26 -16.78
CA GLU A 161 1.35 -9.26 -16.49
C GLU A 161 1.73 -7.97 -15.76
N LEU A 162 2.38 -8.10 -14.61
CA LEU A 162 2.94 -6.99 -13.84
C LEU A 162 4.45 -6.99 -14.00
N ALA A 163 4.98 -5.88 -14.51
CA ALA A 163 6.42 -5.62 -14.52
C ALA A 163 7.01 -5.69 -13.09
N PRO A 164 8.34 -5.85 -12.92
CA PRO A 164 9.00 -5.76 -11.62
C PRO A 164 8.53 -4.52 -10.85
N TRP A 165 8.04 -4.76 -9.63
CA TRP A 165 7.51 -3.71 -8.76
C TRP A 165 6.33 -2.90 -9.32
N GLY A 166 5.70 -3.37 -10.40
CA GLY A 166 4.61 -2.68 -11.08
C GLY A 166 3.30 -2.75 -10.31
N THR A 167 2.44 -1.77 -10.54
CA THR A 167 1.06 -1.75 -10.04
C THR A 167 0.08 -1.55 -11.18
N ALA A 168 -1.12 -2.12 -11.05
CA ALA A 168 -2.21 -1.93 -11.99
C ALA A 168 -3.55 -1.86 -11.25
N ALA A 169 -4.58 -1.33 -11.91
CA ALA A 169 -5.96 -1.33 -11.42
C ALA A 169 -6.86 -2.06 -12.41
N LEU A 170 -7.49 -3.14 -11.96
CA LEU A 170 -8.49 -3.89 -12.72
C LEU A 170 -9.88 -3.47 -12.29
N ARG A 171 -10.79 -3.29 -13.25
CA ARG A 171 -12.19 -2.96 -12.97
C ARG A 171 -13.06 -4.16 -13.28
N PHE A 172 -13.97 -4.46 -12.37
CA PHE A 172 -14.94 -5.53 -12.48
C PHE A 172 -16.32 -4.95 -12.31
N HIS A 173 -17.22 -5.28 -13.22
CA HIS A 173 -18.59 -4.78 -13.16
C HIS A 173 -19.41 -5.60 -12.17
N GLY A 174 -20.28 -4.92 -11.42
CA GLY A 174 -21.34 -5.58 -10.68
C GLY A 174 -22.33 -6.12 -11.70
N THR A 175 -22.41 -7.43 -11.88
CA THR A 175 -23.57 -8.02 -12.52
C THR A 175 -24.75 -7.81 -11.56
N ASP A 176 -25.71 -6.99 -11.97
CA ASP A 176 -27.06 -7.01 -11.40
C ASP A 176 -27.61 -8.43 -11.58
N GLU A 177 -27.42 -9.27 -10.57
CA GLU A 177 -28.21 -10.49 -10.40
C GLU A 177 -29.30 -10.17 -9.37
N GLY A 178 -30.45 -9.72 -9.90
CA GLY A 178 -31.71 -9.50 -9.18
C GLY A 178 -32.42 -8.29 -9.78
N GLN A 179 -33.47 -8.46 -10.60
CA GLN A 179 -34.67 -9.25 -10.31
C GLN A 179 -35.38 -9.70 -11.59
#